data_AF-A0A429B1J3-F1
#
_entry.id   AF-A0A429B1J3-F1
#
_cell.length_a   1.000
_cell.length_b   1.000
_cell.length_c   1.000
_cell.angle_alpha   90.00
_cell.angle_beta   90.00
_cell.angle_gamma   90.00
#
_symmetry.space_group_name_H-M   'P 1'
#
loop_
_entity.id
_entity.type
_entity.pdbx_description
1 polymer ?
#
loop_
_entity_poly.entity_id
_entity_poly.type
_entity_poly.pdbx_seq_one_letter_code
_entity_poly.pdbx_strand_id
1 'polypeptide(L)'
;MTGRSGKPVSPSTLRRYLLPFRVYTLWAEQRMISENPPLDAIAQECATRGITAQHNKPLTADYIIEQADDFERRWQALQAGAHE
;
A
#
# COMPACT_ATOMS: atom_id res chain seq x y z
N MET A 1 -14.43 3.39 12.49
CA MET A 1 -13.05 3.91 12.62
C MET A 1 -13.11 5.43 12.56
N THR A 2 -13.02 6.07 13.72
CA THR A 2 -13.32 7.49 13.94
C THR A 2 -12.04 8.31 13.83
N GLY A 3 -11.96 9.20 12.84
CA GLY A 3 -10.85 10.15 12.73
C GLY A 3 -10.81 11.08 13.94
N ARG A 4 -9.60 11.33 14.46
CA ARG A 4 -9.32 12.34 15.49
C ARG A 4 -9.84 13.69 14.96
N SER A 5 -10.84 14.26 15.63
CA SER A 5 -11.77 15.32 15.16
C SER A 5 -12.94 14.75 14.35
N GLY A 6 -14.15 14.71 14.94
CA GLY A 6 -15.38 14.11 14.39
C GLY A 6 -15.96 14.74 13.11
N LYS A 7 -15.12 15.11 12.15
CA LYS A 7 -15.51 15.44 10.77
C LYS A 7 -15.45 14.14 9.95
N PRO A 8 -16.46 13.87 9.10
CA PRO A 8 -16.39 12.74 8.18
C PRO A 8 -15.12 12.87 7.35
N VAL A 9 -14.34 11.80 7.29
CA VAL A 9 -13.14 11.76 6.44
C VAL A 9 -13.63 11.98 5.01
N SER A 10 -13.19 13.06 4.36
CA SER A 10 -13.58 13.35 3.00
C SER A 10 -13.23 12.15 2.10
N PRO A 11 -14.07 11.79 1.11
CA PRO A 11 -13.81 10.66 0.22
C PRO A 11 -12.45 10.74 -0.48
N SER A 12 -11.92 11.94 -0.74
CA SER A 12 -10.57 12.15 -1.25
C SER A 12 -9.47 11.77 -0.25
N THR A 13 -9.67 12.09 1.03
CA THR A 13 -8.76 11.69 2.13
C THR A 13 -8.84 10.18 2.35
N LEU A 14 -10.04 9.61 2.33
CA LEU A 14 -10.25 8.16 2.37
C LEU A 14 -9.55 7.47 1.20
N ARG A 15 -9.76 7.93 -0.04
CA ARG A 15 -9.05 7.42 -1.23
C ARG A 15 -7.53 7.52 -1.10
N ARG A 16 -7.03 8.62 -0.52
CA ARG A 16 -5.60 8.84 -0.29
C ARG A 16 -5.01 7.88 0.76
N TYR A 17 -5.76 7.50 1.80
CA TYR A 17 -5.33 6.48 2.75
C TYR A 17 -5.55 5.06 2.24
N LEU A 18 -6.58 4.85 1.42
CA LEU A 18 -6.90 3.56 0.80
C LEU A 18 -5.89 3.16 -0.26
N LEU A 19 -5.29 4.12 -0.99
CA LEU A 19 -4.28 3.83 -2.01
C LEU A 19 -3.03 3.13 -1.43
N PRO A 20 -2.27 3.72 -0.48
CA PRO A 20 -1.10 3.07 0.09
C PRO A 20 -1.47 1.77 0.80
N PHE A 21 -2.67 1.66 1.37
CA PHE A 21 -3.14 0.39 1.94
C PHE A 21 -3.32 -0.70 0.86
N ARG A 22 -3.95 -0.38 -0.27
CA ARG A 22 -4.13 -1.32 -1.39
C ARG A 22 -2.80 -1.76 -2.00
N VAL A 23 -1.87 -0.82 -2.16
CA VAL A 23 -0.51 -1.11 -2.65
C VAL A 23 0.25 -1.98 -1.64
N TYR A 24 0.12 -1.69 -0.34
CA TYR A 24 0.71 -2.51 0.71
C TYR A 24 0.19 -3.94 0.71
N THR A 25 -1.13 -4.16 0.57
CA THR A 25 -1.69 -5.52 0.52
C THR A 25 -1.06 -6.32 -0.62
N LEU A 26 -0.95 -5.73 -1.81
CA LEU A 26 -0.29 -6.35 -2.96
C LEU A 26 1.19 -6.65 -2.71
N TRP A 27 1.92 -5.66 -2.17
CA TRP A 27 3.33 -5.83 -1.83
C TRP A 27 3.52 -6.95 -0.80
N ALA A 28 2.64 -7.05 0.20
CA ALA A 28 2.68 -8.06 1.25
C ALA A 28 2.35 -9.47 0.72
N GLU A 29 1.34 -9.60 -0.15
CA GLU A 29 1.04 -10.85 -0.87
C GLU A 29 2.26 -11.33 -1.67
N GLN A 30 2.90 -10.42 -2.41
CA GLN A 30 4.10 -10.74 -3.18
C GLN A 30 5.30 -11.07 -2.29
N ARG A 31 5.44 -10.40 -1.14
CA ARG A 31 6.49 -10.66 -0.15
C ARG A 31 6.37 -12.03 0.52
N MET A 32 5.15 -12.59 0.63
CA MET A 32 4.93 -13.96 1.09
C MET A 32 5.45 -15.02 0.10
N ILE A 33 5.40 -14.71 -1.20
CA ILE A 33 5.80 -15.63 -2.28
C ILE A 33 7.29 -15.49 -2.57
N SER A 34 7.80 -14.25 -2.55
CA SER A 34 9.19 -13.91 -2.80
C SER A 34 9.68 -12.92 -1.76
N GLU A 35 10.74 -13.28 -1.05
CA GLU A 35 11.58 -12.30 -0.39
C GLU A 35 12.07 -11.35 -1.49
N ASN A 36 11.93 -10.04 -1.41
CA ASN A 36 12.29 -9.10 -2.49
C ASN A 36 11.51 -9.21 -3.82
N PRO A 37 10.19 -8.92 -3.80
CA PRO A 37 9.39 -8.85 -5.02
C PRO A 37 9.83 -7.68 -5.91
N PRO A 38 9.89 -7.85 -7.25
CA PRO A 38 10.24 -6.77 -8.16
C PRO A 38 9.16 -5.68 -8.14
N LEU A 39 9.57 -4.45 -7.82
CA LEU A 39 8.65 -3.31 -7.64
C LEU A 39 7.92 -2.95 -8.94
N ASP A 40 8.55 -3.19 -10.09
CA ASP A 40 7.94 -3.01 -11.41
C ASP A 40 6.76 -3.98 -11.63
N ALA A 41 6.91 -5.24 -11.19
CA ALA A 41 5.82 -6.20 -11.25
C ALA A 41 4.66 -5.79 -10.32
N ILE A 42 4.96 -5.25 -9.13
CA ILE A 42 3.92 -4.74 -8.22
C ILE A 42 3.19 -3.54 -8.84
N ALA A 43 3.90 -2.63 -9.52
CA ALA A 43 3.31 -1.51 -10.24
C ALA A 43 2.40 -1.99 -11.38
N GLN A 44 2.84 -2.99 -12.14
CA GLN A 44 2.07 -3.60 -13.23
C GLN A 44 0.82 -4.33 -12.71
N GLU A 45 0.94 -5.06 -11.61
CA GLU A 45 -0.19 -5.72 -10.94
C GLU A 45 -1.19 -4.69 -10.39
N CYS A 46 -0.70 -3.59 -9.83
CA CYS A 46 -1.57 -2.48 -9.41
C CYS A 46 -2.37 -1.94 -10.61
N ALA A 47 -1.73 -1.70 -11.75
CA ALA A 47 -2.41 -1.24 -12.96
C ALA A 47 -3.46 -2.26 -13.44
N THR A 48 -3.12 -3.55 -13.43
CA THR A 48 -4.02 -4.66 -13.82
C THR A 48 -5.25 -4.75 -12.91
N ARG A 49 -5.09 -4.51 -11.60
CA ARG A 49 -6.19 -4.47 -10.63
C ARG A 49 -6.94 -3.12 -10.58
N GLY A 50 -6.62 -2.17 -11.47
CA GLY A 50 -7.24 -0.85 -11.51
C GLY A 50 -6.87 0.06 -10.32
N ILE A 51 -5.75 -0.21 -9.67
CA ILE A 51 -5.21 0.60 -8.58
C ILE A 51 -4.33 1.67 -9.20
N THR A 52 -4.86 2.89 -9.24
CA THR A 52 -4.18 4.06 -9.81
C THR A 52 -4.05 5.17 -8.78
N ALA A 53 -3.03 6.01 -8.94
CA ALA A 53 -2.87 7.24 -8.17
C ALA A 53 -3.96 8.27 -8.51
N GLN A 54 -3.89 9.45 -7.87
CA GLN A 54 -4.78 10.56 -8.19
C GLN A 54 -4.79 10.87 -9.69
N HIS A 55 -5.94 11.26 -10.21
CA HIS A 55 -6.17 11.51 -11.64
C HIS A 55 -5.94 10.29 -12.54
N ASN A 56 -6.18 9.08 -12.02
CA ASN A 56 -6.09 7.84 -12.78
C ASN A 56 -4.69 7.58 -13.36
N LYS A 57 -3.65 8.15 -12.72
CA LYS A 57 -2.26 7.96 -13.12
C LYS A 57 -1.79 6.56 -12.73
N PRO A 58 -1.09 5.84 -13.62
CA PRO A 58 -0.50 4.55 -13.25
C PRO A 58 0.47 4.74 -12.10
N LEU A 59 0.49 3.78 -11.18
CA LEU A 59 1.50 3.72 -10.14
C LEU A 59 2.84 3.36 -10.77
N THR A 60 3.91 3.99 -10.30
CA THR A 60 5.27 3.75 -10.76
C THR A 60 6.03 2.96 -9.70
N ALA A 61 7.09 2.27 -10.12
CA ALA A 61 8.03 1.65 -9.18
C ALA A 61 8.58 2.70 -8.19
N ASP A 62 8.83 3.93 -8.64
CA ASP A 62 9.30 5.06 -7.81
C ASP A 62 8.34 5.34 -6.64
N TYR A 63 7.04 5.41 -6.89
CA TYR A 63 6.04 5.57 -5.82
C TYR A 63 6.08 4.44 -4.79
N ILE A 64 6.32 3.21 -5.25
CA ILE A 64 6.41 2.04 -4.37
C ILE A 64 7.71 2.10 -3.56
N ILE A 65 8.83 2.56 -4.16
CA ILE A 65 10.11 2.80 -3.48
C ILE A 65 9.93 3.82 -2.36
N GLU A 66 9.24 4.94 -2.62
CA GLU A 66 8.96 5.97 -1.60
C GLU A 66 8.17 5.43 -0.40
N GLN A 67 7.41 4.35 -0.58
CA GLN A 67 6.61 3.72 0.49
C GLN A 67 7.27 2.45 1.05
N ALA A 68 8.35 1.94 0.44
CA ALA A 68 8.90 0.63 0.75
C ALA A 68 9.36 0.50 2.21
N ASP A 69 9.97 1.56 2.77
CA ASP A 69 10.42 1.59 4.16
C ASP A 69 9.24 1.48 5.16
N ASP A 70 8.15 2.20 4.90
CA ASP A 70 6.92 2.12 5.70
C ASP A 70 6.24 0.75 5.55
N PHE A 71 6.26 0.16 4.36
CA PHE A 71 5.74 -1.19 4.11
C PHE A 71 6.52 -2.24 4.88
N GLU A 72 7.85 -2.20 4.83
CA GLU A 72 8.71 -3.14 5.55
C GLU A 72 8.53 -2.98 7.07
N ARG A 73 8.47 -1.74 7.57
CA ARG A 73 8.21 -1.47 8.98
C ARG A 73 6.86 -2.04 9.44
N ARG A 74 5.80 -1.89 8.64
CA ARG A 74 4.47 -2.47 8.95
C ARG A 74 4.48 -3.99 8.89
N TRP A 75 5.17 -4.56 7.92
CA TRP A 75 5.34 -6.01 7.81
C TRP A 75 6.04 -6.60 9.03
N GLN A 76 7.18 -6.04 9.43
CA GLN A 76 7.90 -6.47 10.64
C GLN A 76 7.03 -6.32 11.89
N ALA A 77 6.29 -5.21 12.02
CA ALA A 77 5.40 -5.00 13.17
C ALA A 77 4.26 -6.03 13.23
N LEU A 78 3.66 -6.40 12.09
CA LEU A 78 2.61 -7.43 12.03
C LEU A 78 3.15 -8.83 12.32
N GLN A 79 4.36 -9.14 11.83
CA GLN A 79 5.02 -10.42 12.10
C GLN A 79 5.46 -10.54 13.56
N ALA A 80 5.92 -9.44 14.17
CA ALA A 80 6.31 -9.39 15.57
C ALA A 80 5.11 -9.49 16.53
N GLY A 81 3.97 -8.85 16.19
CA GLY A 81 2.74 -8.91 16.99
C GLY A 81 1.88 -10.16 16.76
N ALA A 82 2.18 -10.99 15.76
CA ALA A 82 1.56 -12.30 15.57
C ALA A 82 2.08 -13.37 16.54
N HIS A 83 3.06 -13.01 17.37
CA HIS A 83 3.75 -13.87 18.34
C HIS A 83 3.42 -13.48 19.79
N GLU A 84 2.27 -12.84 20.03
CA GLU A 84 1.72 -12.50 21.36
C GLU A 84 0.38 -13.19 21.62
#